data_AF-A0A7K5W5V9-F1
#
_entry.id   AF-A0A7K5W5V9-F1
#
_cell.length_a   1.000
_cell.length_b   1.000
_cell.length_c   1.000
_cell.angle_alpha   90.00
_cell.angle_beta   90.00
_cell.angle_gamma   90.00
#
_symmetry.space_group_name_H-M   'P 1'
#
loop_
_entity.id
_entity.type
_entity.pdbx_description
1 polymer ?
#
loop_
_entity_poly.entity_id
_entity_poly.type
_entity_poly.pdbx_seq_one_letter_code
_entity_poly.pdbx_strand_id
1 'polypeptide(L)'
;FEGNIEFRNIHFVYPTRPEVQVLQGLNVKVNKGQTLALVGSSGCGKSTSIQLLERFYDPVEGQVVRIDLYGLDTKSLHLQWLRSRLGLVSQEPILFDCSIAENIQYGDNSRVVSQEEIEAAAKAANIHAFIEKLPEKYNTRVGEKGAQLSGGQKQRIAIARALVRNPAVLLLDEATSALDTESEKV
;
A
#
# COMPACT_ATOMS: atom_id res chain seq x y z
N PHE A 1 1.63 13.24 -12.52
CA PHE A 1 0.59 12.34 -12.02
C PHE A 1 0.12 12.86 -10.69
N GLU A 2 -1.14 13.27 -10.64
CA GLU A 2 -1.79 13.94 -9.54
C GLU A 2 -2.71 13.01 -8.73
N GLY A 3 -2.88 11.75 -9.14
CA GLY A 3 -3.62 10.75 -8.37
C GLY A 3 -5.04 10.44 -8.86
N ASN A 4 -5.43 10.86 -10.07
CA ASN A 4 -6.79 10.58 -10.58
C ASN A 4 -6.84 9.21 -11.25
N ILE A 5 -7.72 8.32 -10.77
CA ILE A 5 -7.81 6.91 -11.19
C ILE A 5 -9.24 6.58 -11.61
N GLU A 6 -9.37 5.77 -12.66
CA GLU A 6 -10.66 5.22 -13.08
C GLU A 6 -10.54 3.76 -13.52
N PHE A 7 -11.43 2.92 -13.02
CA PHE A 7 -11.70 1.56 -13.47
C PHE A 7 -12.88 1.65 -14.46
N ARG A 8 -12.70 1.18 -15.69
CA ARG A 8 -13.74 1.18 -16.73
C ARG A 8 -14.05 -0.24 -17.16
N ASN A 9 -15.27 -0.67 -16.88
CA ASN A 9 -15.84 -1.97 -17.25
C ASN A 9 -14.92 -3.17 -16.93
N ILE A 10 -14.33 -3.20 -15.74
CA ILE A 10 -13.30 -4.19 -15.42
C ILE A 10 -13.91 -5.58 -15.24
N HIS A 11 -13.46 -6.51 -16.07
CA HIS A 11 -13.72 -7.94 -15.93
C HIS A 11 -12.42 -8.67 -15.60
N PHE A 12 -12.44 -9.52 -14.58
CA PHE A 12 -11.23 -10.20 -14.12
C PHE A 12 -11.49 -11.60 -13.56
N VAL A 13 -10.61 -12.52 -13.94
CA VAL A 13 -10.47 -13.87 -13.39
C VAL A 13 -9.01 -14.06 -12.97
N TYR A 14 -8.76 -14.80 -11.88
CA TYR A 14 -7.38 -15.20 -11.57
C TYR A 14 -6.95 -16.34 -12.50
N PRO A 15 -5.72 -16.32 -13.06
CA PRO A 15 -5.24 -17.40 -13.94
C PRO A 15 -5.23 -18.78 -13.28
N THR A 16 -5.14 -18.84 -11.95
CA THR A 16 -5.16 -20.08 -11.17
C THR A 16 -6.56 -20.69 -11.02
N ARG A 17 -7.62 -19.90 -11.26
CA ARG A 17 -9.04 -20.29 -11.17
C ARG A 17 -9.86 -19.55 -12.24
N PRO A 18 -9.65 -19.84 -13.53
CA PRO A 18 -10.29 -19.14 -14.63
C PRO A 18 -11.82 -19.28 -14.66
N GLU A 19 -12.36 -20.31 -14.00
CA GLU A 19 -13.80 -20.57 -13.87
C GLU A 19 -14.53 -19.61 -12.91
N VAL A 20 -13.78 -18.87 -12.07
CA VAL A 20 -14.35 -17.95 -11.08
C VAL A 20 -14.12 -16.50 -11.52
N GLN A 21 -15.21 -15.84 -11.91
CA GLN A 21 -15.19 -14.42 -12.24
C GLN A 21 -15.28 -13.54 -10.99
N VAL A 22 -14.19 -12.86 -10.67
CA VAL A 22 -14.05 -12.04 -9.46
C VAL A 22 -14.61 -10.64 -9.66
N LEU A 23 -14.30 -10.00 -10.80
CA LEU A 23 -14.85 -8.69 -11.17
C LEU A 23 -15.69 -8.83 -12.43
N GLN A 24 -16.89 -8.23 -12.41
CA GLN A 24 -17.93 -8.39 -13.43
C GLN A 24 -18.44 -7.02 -13.91
N GLY A 25 -17.56 -6.23 -14.52
CA GLY A 25 -17.90 -4.89 -14.99
C GLY A 25 -17.75 -3.80 -13.91
N LEU A 26 -16.69 -3.86 -13.11
CA LEU A 26 -16.44 -2.83 -12.09
C LEU A 26 -16.14 -1.46 -12.74
N ASN A 27 -16.90 -0.44 -12.32
CA ASN A 27 -16.73 0.95 -12.74
C ASN A 27 -16.57 1.83 -11.51
N VAL A 28 -15.40 2.44 -11.34
CA VAL A 28 -15.07 3.23 -10.15
C VAL A 28 -14.16 4.38 -10.56
N LYS A 29 -14.40 5.58 -10.02
CA LYS A 29 -13.56 6.75 -10.24
C LYS A 29 -13.18 7.37 -8.90
N VAL A 30 -11.90 7.73 -8.78
CA VAL A 30 -11.36 8.42 -7.60
C VAL A 30 -10.54 9.60 -8.09
N ASN A 31 -10.88 10.80 -7.62
CA ASN A 31 -10.13 12.00 -7.94
C ASN A 31 -9.09 12.29 -6.86
N LYS A 32 -8.10 13.12 -7.20
CA LYS A 32 -7.06 13.60 -6.27
C LYS A 32 -7.67 14.08 -4.96
N GLY A 33 -7.10 13.61 -3.85
CA GLY A 33 -7.51 13.99 -2.49
C GLY A 33 -8.81 13.35 -2.01
N GLN A 34 -9.51 12.60 -2.85
CA GLN A 34 -10.68 11.83 -2.42
C GLN A 34 -10.25 10.51 -1.79
N THR A 35 -11.01 10.08 -0.79
CA THR A 35 -10.91 8.74 -0.22
C THR A 35 -12.03 7.89 -0.79
N LEU A 36 -11.68 6.74 -1.37
CA LEU A 36 -12.63 5.72 -1.79
C LEU A 36 -12.53 4.54 -0.83
N ALA A 37 -13.64 4.18 -0.21
CA ALA A 37 -13.77 2.94 0.54
C ALA A 37 -14.44 1.85 -0.31
N LEU A 38 -13.77 0.71 -0.48
CA LEU A 38 -14.36 -0.49 -1.07
C LEU A 38 -14.90 -1.38 0.05
N VAL A 39 -16.23 -1.53 0.11
CA VAL A 39 -16.91 -2.31 1.15
C VAL A 39 -17.63 -3.48 0.51
N GLY A 40 -17.55 -4.65 1.15
CA GLY A 40 -18.22 -5.86 0.70
C GLY A 40 -17.73 -7.09 1.46
N SER A 41 -18.39 -8.22 1.23
CA SER A 41 -18.07 -9.50 1.86
C SER A 41 -16.63 -9.96 1.57
N SER A 42 -16.14 -10.92 2.36
CA SER A 42 -14.87 -11.58 2.05
C SER A 42 -14.93 -12.21 0.65
N GLY A 43 -13.85 -12.03 -0.13
CA GLY A 43 -13.76 -12.56 -1.50
C GLY A 43 -14.44 -11.73 -2.59
N CYS A 44 -15.09 -10.59 -2.29
CA CYS A 44 -15.80 -9.79 -3.29
C CYS A 44 -14.91 -8.95 -4.24
N GLY A 45 -13.59 -9.16 -4.24
CA GLY A 45 -12.66 -8.47 -5.15
C GLY A 45 -12.07 -7.13 -4.68
N LYS A 46 -12.13 -6.81 -3.37
CA LYS A 46 -11.50 -5.60 -2.80
C LYS A 46 -10.00 -5.56 -3.05
N SER A 47 -9.27 -6.55 -2.54
CA SER A 47 -7.82 -6.68 -2.72
C SER A 47 -7.45 -6.88 -4.20
N THR A 48 -8.31 -7.54 -4.98
CA THR A 48 -8.14 -7.66 -6.45
C THR A 48 -8.06 -6.30 -7.13
N SER A 49 -8.87 -5.33 -6.70
CA SER A 49 -8.87 -3.96 -7.26
C SER A 49 -7.51 -3.27 -7.02
N ILE A 50 -6.91 -3.48 -5.83
CA ILE A 50 -5.56 -3.00 -5.50
C ILE A 50 -4.50 -3.69 -6.37
N GLN A 51 -4.60 -5.00 -6.57
CA GLN A 51 -3.63 -5.76 -7.37
C GLN A 51 -3.66 -5.39 -8.86
N LEU A 52 -4.83 -5.08 -9.42
CA LEU A 52 -4.95 -4.55 -10.78
C LEU A 52 -4.35 -3.15 -10.89
N LEU A 53 -4.49 -2.32 -9.85
CA LEU A 53 -3.92 -0.98 -9.82
C LEU A 53 -2.39 -0.98 -9.74
N GLU A 54 -1.83 -1.90 -8.96
CA GLU A 54 -0.39 -2.23 -8.88
C GLU A 54 0.11 -2.99 -10.13
N ARG A 55 -0.81 -3.33 -11.03
CA ARG A 55 -0.56 -4.09 -12.27
C ARG A 55 0.24 -5.37 -11.99
N PHE A 56 -0.13 -6.08 -10.92
CA PHE A 56 0.29 -7.48 -10.72
C PHE A 56 -0.42 -8.40 -11.70
N TYR A 57 -1.62 -7.99 -12.12
CA TYR A 57 -2.39 -8.61 -13.18
C TYR A 57 -2.94 -7.52 -14.10
N ASP A 58 -3.19 -7.91 -15.34
CA ASP A 58 -3.98 -7.12 -16.28
C ASP A 58 -5.43 -7.64 -16.29
N PRO A 59 -6.45 -6.76 -16.43
CA PRO A 59 -7.82 -7.21 -16.57
C PRO A 59 -8.03 -7.95 -17.89
N VAL A 60 -9.00 -8.89 -17.90
CA VAL A 60 -9.43 -9.63 -19.10
C VAL A 60 -10.14 -8.69 -20.06
N GLU A 61 -11.03 -7.86 -19.52
CA GLU A 61 -11.76 -6.83 -20.27
C GLU A 61 -11.78 -5.53 -19.46
N GLY A 62 -11.90 -4.41 -20.17
CA GLY A 62 -11.85 -3.08 -19.57
C GLY A 62 -10.44 -2.56 -19.38
N GLN A 63 -10.33 -1.40 -18.74
CA GLN A 63 -9.07 -0.68 -18.57
C GLN A 63 -9.03 0.06 -17.24
N VAL A 64 -7.84 0.10 -16.64
CA VAL A 64 -7.53 0.98 -15.51
C VAL A 64 -6.79 2.18 -16.09
N VAL A 65 -7.39 3.36 -16.03
CA VAL A 65 -6.85 4.57 -16.65
C VAL A 65 -6.45 5.62 -15.63
N ARG A 66 -5.48 6.45 -16.01
CA ARG A 66 -5.09 7.67 -15.29
C ARG A 66 -5.72 8.88 -15.96
N ILE A 67 -6.69 9.49 -15.29
CA ILE A 67 -7.51 10.56 -15.88
C ILE A 67 -6.66 11.80 -16.18
N ASP A 68 -5.73 12.12 -15.30
CA ASP A 68 -4.84 13.28 -15.38
C ASP A 68 -3.68 13.11 -16.36
N LEU A 69 -3.54 11.92 -16.96
CA LEU A 69 -2.63 11.66 -18.06
C LEU A 69 -3.41 11.39 -19.33
N TYR A 70 -4.36 12.27 -19.67
CA TYR A 70 -5.19 12.18 -20.87
C TYR A 70 -5.97 10.85 -21.00
N GLY A 71 -6.28 10.19 -19.88
CA GLY A 71 -6.96 8.90 -19.89
C GLY A 71 -6.07 7.73 -20.35
N LEU A 72 -4.74 7.85 -20.26
CA LEU A 72 -3.82 6.76 -20.59
C LEU A 72 -4.10 5.52 -19.74
N ASP A 73 -4.20 4.36 -20.40
CA ASP A 73 -4.24 3.06 -19.74
C ASP A 73 -2.90 2.82 -19.02
N THR A 74 -2.98 2.36 -17.77
CA THR A 74 -1.84 1.87 -16.99
C THR A 74 -0.97 0.85 -17.73
N LYS A 75 -1.52 0.11 -18.70
CA LYS A 75 -0.78 -0.82 -19.57
C LYS A 75 0.31 -0.14 -20.41
N SER A 76 0.07 1.11 -20.80
CA SER A 76 1.00 1.92 -21.61
C SER A 76 2.12 2.57 -20.80
N LEU A 77 2.01 2.55 -19.46
CA LEU A 77 2.97 3.21 -18.57
C LEU A 77 4.11 2.27 -18.20
N HIS A 78 5.29 2.85 -17.96
CA HIS A 78 6.42 2.12 -17.41
C HIS A 78 6.09 1.62 -15.99
N LEU A 79 6.19 0.30 -15.78
CA LEU A 79 5.70 -0.34 -14.55
C LEU A 79 6.38 0.19 -13.28
N GLN A 80 7.71 0.37 -13.31
CA GLN A 80 8.46 0.92 -12.16
C GLN A 80 7.94 2.32 -11.80
N TRP A 81 7.65 3.14 -12.82
CA TRP A 81 7.19 4.51 -12.63
C TRP A 81 5.76 4.55 -12.11
N LEU A 82 4.89 3.65 -12.60
CA LEU A 82 3.52 3.51 -12.10
C LEU A 82 3.56 3.20 -10.59
N ARG A 83 4.31 2.17 -10.19
CA ARG A 83 4.42 1.74 -8.80
C ARG A 83 5.12 2.76 -7.91
N SER A 84 6.05 3.56 -8.44
CA SER A 84 6.69 4.63 -7.67
C SER A 84 5.74 5.75 -7.27
N ARG A 85 4.55 5.82 -7.88
CA ARG A 85 3.48 6.76 -7.52
C ARG A 85 2.45 6.19 -6.55
N LEU A 86 2.52 4.89 -6.27
CA LEU A 86 1.62 4.18 -5.37
C LEU A 86 2.35 3.86 -4.06
N GLY A 87 1.64 3.99 -2.94
CA GLY A 87 2.07 3.49 -1.64
C GLY A 87 1.12 2.39 -1.19
N LEU A 88 1.62 1.18 -0.99
CA LEU A 88 0.81 0.02 -0.60
C LEU A 88 1.04 -0.32 0.87
N VAL A 89 -0.06 -0.46 1.62
CA VAL A 89 -0.10 -1.09 2.95
C VAL A 89 -0.98 -2.32 2.84
N SER A 90 -0.35 -3.49 2.86
CA SER A 90 -1.03 -4.78 2.77
C SER A 90 -1.71 -5.18 4.07
N GLN A 91 -2.68 -6.09 3.98
CA GLN A 91 -3.40 -6.67 5.12
C GLN A 91 -2.45 -7.28 6.16
N GLU A 92 -1.54 -8.15 5.70
CA GLU A 92 -0.46 -8.71 6.52
C GLU A 92 0.89 -8.13 6.08
N PRO A 93 1.37 -7.06 6.73
CA PRO A 93 2.62 -6.41 6.35
C PRO A 93 3.82 -7.29 6.70
N ILE A 94 4.63 -7.58 5.69
CA ILE A 94 5.92 -8.26 5.86
C ILE A 94 7.03 -7.22 6.04
N LEU A 95 7.87 -7.45 7.04
CA LEU A 95 9.12 -6.73 7.29
C LEU A 95 10.30 -7.66 6.98
N PHE A 96 11.38 -7.08 6.47
CA PHE A 96 12.64 -7.78 6.25
C PHE A 96 13.43 -7.88 7.56
N ASP A 97 14.31 -8.89 7.68
CA ASP A 97 15.20 -9.08 8.83
C ASP A 97 16.37 -8.07 8.85
N CYS A 98 15.99 -6.81 8.93
CA CYS A 98 16.81 -5.61 8.91
C CYS A 98 16.40 -4.71 10.10
N SER A 99 17.05 -3.57 10.25
CA SER A 99 16.64 -2.54 11.19
C SER A 99 15.26 -1.94 10.84
N ILE A 100 14.65 -1.25 11.81
CA ILE A 100 13.43 -0.47 11.57
C ILE A 100 13.68 0.63 10.53
N ALA A 101 14.81 1.33 10.60
CA ALA A 101 15.19 2.35 9.61
C ALA A 101 15.23 1.79 8.20
N GLU A 102 15.92 0.65 7.98
CA GLU A 102 16.02 0.02 6.66
C GLU A 102 14.66 -0.44 6.13
N ASN A 103 13.80 -0.96 7.01
CA ASN A 103 12.43 -1.33 6.63
C ASN A 103 11.60 -0.12 6.18
N ILE A 104 11.72 1.04 6.85
CA ILE A 104 11.04 2.27 6.44
C ILE A 104 11.65 2.78 5.13
N GLN A 105 12.98 2.89 5.06
CA GLN A 105 13.74 3.34 3.89
C GLN A 105 13.40 2.54 2.63
N TYR A 106 13.12 1.24 2.76
CA TYR A 106 12.70 0.38 1.63
C TYR A 106 11.47 0.89 0.88
N GLY A 107 10.75 1.86 1.44
CA GLY A 107 9.71 2.61 0.76
C GLY A 107 10.19 3.32 -0.50
N ASP A 108 11.43 3.82 -0.55
CA ASP A 108 12.00 4.49 -1.73
C ASP A 108 13.41 3.99 -2.03
N ASN A 109 13.50 3.11 -3.02
CA ASN A 109 14.76 2.50 -3.45
C ASN A 109 15.50 3.31 -4.54
N SER A 110 14.95 4.47 -4.96
CA SER A 110 15.57 5.30 -5.99
C SER A 110 16.64 6.26 -5.47
N ARG A 111 16.70 6.44 -4.15
CA ARG A 111 17.60 7.36 -3.45
C ARG A 111 17.92 6.86 -2.06
N VAL A 112 18.91 7.47 -1.43
CA VAL A 112 19.13 7.32 0.02
C VAL A 112 18.12 8.22 0.73
N VAL A 113 17.29 7.64 1.58
CA VAL A 113 16.33 8.37 2.41
C VAL A 113 17.06 8.88 3.65
N SER A 114 16.90 10.16 3.99
CA SER A 114 17.56 10.72 5.16
C SER A 114 16.91 10.21 6.46
N GLN A 115 17.67 10.24 7.55
CA GLN A 115 17.13 9.89 8.88
C GLN A 115 15.96 10.80 9.28
N GLU A 116 16.00 12.08 8.89
CA GLU A 116 14.92 13.05 9.16
C GLU A 116 13.62 12.66 8.44
N GLU A 117 13.71 12.17 7.20
CA GLU A 117 12.56 11.69 6.44
C GLU A 117 11.99 10.39 7.01
N ILE A 118 12.87 9.48 7.46
CA ILE A 118 12.47 8.24 8.16
C ILE A 118 11.70 8.60 9.43
N GLU A 119 12.21 9.55 10.22
CA GLU A 119 11.55 10.01 11.44
C GLU A 119 10.23 10.73 11.17
N ALA A 120 10.17 11.56 10.12
CA ALA A 120 8.94 12.21 9.72
C ALA A 120 7.87 11.19 9.33
N ALA A 121 8.23 10.18 8.55
CA ALA A 121 7.32 9.08 8.18
C ALA A 121 6.88 8.26 9.39
N ALA A 122 7.79 7.96 10.32
CA ALA A 122 7.48 7.24 11.56
C ALA A 122 6.58 8.05 12.52
N LYS A 123 6.73 9.39 12.55
CA LYS A 123 5.83 10.28 13.29
C LYS A 123 4.44 10.30 12.65
N ALA A 124 4.35 10.43 11.32
CA ALA A 124 3.10 10.41 10.59
C ALA A 124 2.35 9.06 10.74
N ALA A 125 3.09 7.95 10.82
CA ALA A 125 2.53 6.62 11.10
C ALA A 125 2.31 6.34 12.60
N ASN A 126 2.58 7.33 13.48
CA ASN A 126 2.40 7.24 14.92
C ASN A 126 3.11 6.00 15.53
N ILE A 127 4.36 5.75 15.15
CA ILE A 127 5.23 4.69 15.69
C ILE A 127 6.54 5.23 16.29
N HIS A 128 6.88 6.49 16.00
CA HIS A 128 8.11 7.12 16.48
C HIS A 128 8.30 7.03 18.00
N ALA A 129 7.25 7.32 18.79
CA ALA A 129 7.32 7.28 20.25
C ALA A 129 7.59 5.87 20.82
N PHE A 130 7.20 4.82 20.10
CA PHE A 130 7.55 3.44 20.44
C PHE A 130 9.01 3.17 20.10
N ILE A 131 9.45 3.56 18.90
CA ILE A 131 10.83 3.36 18.43
C ILE A 131 11.82 4.04 19.38
N GLU A 132 11.56 5.27 19.82
CA GLU A 132 12.43 6.00 20.75
C GLU A 132 12.60 5.33 22.13
N LYS A 133 11.68 4.44 22.51
CA LYS A 133 11.77 3.67 23.77
C LYS A 133 12.62 2.41 23.65
N LEU A 134 12.96 1.98 22.42
CA LEU A 134 13.79 0.80 22.20
C LEU A 134 15.26 1.13 22.48
N PRO A 135 16.05 0.19 23.03
CA PRO A 135 17.47 0.42 23.34
C PRO A 135 18.29 0.89 22.13
N GLU A 136 18.04 0.31 20.95
CA GLU A 136 18.73 0.62 19.69
C GLU A 136 17.94 1.57 18.79
N LYS A 137 16.78 2.05 19.26
CA LYS A 137 15.87 2.95 18.52
C LYS A 137 15.61 2.45 17.10
N TYR A 138 15.92 3.25 16.08
CA TYR A 138 15.74 2.91 14.66
C TYR A 138 16.67 1.80 14.16
N ASN A 139 17.79 1.55 14.85
CA ASN A 139 18.72 0.48 14.51
C ASN A 139 18.25 -0.90 15.02
N THR A 140 17.21 -0.93 15.87
CA THR A 140 16.64 -2.17 16.38
C THR A 140 16.27 -3.10 15.22
N ARG A 141 16.80 -4.33 15.23
CA ARG A 141 16.46 -5.35 14.23
C ARG A 141 15.06 -5.92 14.52
N VAL A 142 14.26 -6.10 13.47
CA VAL A 142 12.87 -6.57 13.64
C VAL A 142 12.73 -8.09 13.65
N GLY A 143 13.77 -8.82 13.23
CA GLY A 143 13.78 -10.28 13.10
C GLY A 143 13.06 -10.77 11.83
N GLU A 144 13.07 -12.09 11.61
CA GLU A 144 12.41 -12.72 10.46
C GLU A 144 10.91 -12.35 10.43
N LYS A 145 10.46 -11.76 9.31
CA LYS A 145 9.07 -11.28 9.13
C LYS A 145 8.59 -10.36 10.26
N GLY A 146 9.51 -9.65 10.93
CA GLY A 146 9.20 -8.77 12.04
C GLY A 146 8.75 -9.51 13.31
N ALA A 147 9.13 -10.77 13.53
CA ALA A 147 8.64 -11.60 14.65
C ALA A 147 8.77 -10.95 16.04
N GLN A 148 9.63 -9.94 16.22
CA GLN A 148 9.83 -9.24 17.47
C GLN A 148 8.83 -8.09 17.73
N LEU A 149 7.90 -7.85 16.81
CA LEU A 149 6.93 -6.75 16.86
C LEU A 149 5.48 -7.25 16.89
N SER A 150 4.60 -6.53 17.57
CA SER A 150 3.16 -6.76 17.53
C SER A 150 2.59 -6.50 16.14
N GLY A 151 1.41 -7.06 15.82
CA GLY A 151 0.75 -6.83 14.53
C GLY A 151 0.56 -5.34 14.21
N GLY A 152 0.06 -4.56 15.18
CA GLY A 152 -0.11 -3.12 15.04
C GLY A 152 1.20 -2.35 14.84
N GLN A 153 2.31 -2.77 15.48
CA GLN A 153 3.64 -2.18 15.27
C GLN A 153 4.14 -2.46 13.85
N LYS A 154 4.03 -3.71 13.36
CA LYS A 154 4.38 -4.05 11.97
C LYS A 154 3.58 -3.23 10.97
N GLN A 155 2.30 -3.03 11.25
CA GLN A 155 1.40 -2.26 10.40
C GLN A 155 1.79 -0.79 10.34
N ARG A 156 2.10 -0.16 11.49
CA ARG A 156 2.58 1.22 11.50
C ARG A 156 3.94 1.39 10.81
N ILE A 157 4.85 0.41 10.91
CA ILE A 157 6.09 0.43 10.13
C ILE A 157 5.80 0.33 8.63
N ALA A 158 4.85 -0.51 8.21
CA ALA A 158 4.44 -0.60 6.81
C ALA A 158 3.77 0.70 6.31
N ILE A 159 2.99 1.38 7.15
CA ILE A 159 2.45 2.71 6.86
C ILE A 159 3.59 3.71 6.69
N ALA A 160 4.56 3.77 7.62
CA ALA A 160 5.72 4.65 7.49
C ALA A 160 6.51 4.37 6.19
N ARG A 161 6.72 3.09 5.85
CA ARG A 161 7.33 2.64 4.59
C ARG A 161 6.55 3.11 3.36
N ALA A 162 5.22 3.10 3.40
CA ALA A 162 4.41 3.62 2.30
C ALA A 162 4.49 5.16 2.21
N LEU A 163 4.53 5.86 3.36
CA LEU A 163 4.55 7.32 3.43
C LEU A 163 5.88 7.94 3.03
N VAL A 164 7.02 7.28 3.32
CA VAL A 164 8.35 7.84 3.02
C VAL A 164 8.60 8.02 1.52
N ARG A 165 7.88 7.25 0.69
CA ARG A 165 7.87 7.40 -0.78
C ARG A 165 7.20 8.70 -1.24
N ASN A 166 6.40 9.34 -0.39
CA ASN A 166 5.51 10.44 -0.76
C ASN A 166 4.63 10.10 -2.00
N PRO A 167 3.83 9.02 -1.92
CA PRO A 167 3.06 8.54 -3.06
C PRO A 167 1.92 9.50 -3.41
N ALA A 168 1.54 9.54 -4.70
CA ALA A 168 0.37 10.29 -5.15
C ALA A 168 -0.95 9.59 -4.77
N VAL A 169 -0.90 8.27 -4.57
CA VAL A 169 -2.06 7.43 -4.21
C VAL A 169 -1.63 6.45 -3.14
N LEU A 170 -2.38 6.43 -2.02
CA LEU A 170 -2.18 5.47 -0.94
C LEU A 170 -3.23 4.37 -1.03
N LEU A 171 -2.79 3.11 -0.96
CA LEU A 171 -3.60 1.90 -1.05
C LEU A 171 -3.54 1.19 0.29
N LEU A 172 -4.68 1.09 0.97
CA LEU A 172 -4.82 0.51 2.29
C LEU A 172 -5.69 -0.75 2.19
N ASP A 173 -5.07 -1.92 2.24
CA ASP A 173 -5.77 -3.20 2.21
C ASP A 173 -5.95 -3.69 3.65
N GLU A 174 -7.13 -3.46 4.23
CA GLU A 174 -7.46 -3.83 5.63
C GLU A 174 -6.40 -3.36 6.65
N ALA A 175 -5.83 -2.18 6.39
CA ALA A 175 -4.65 -1.64 7.09
C ALA A 175 -4.89 -1.24 8.57
N THR A 176 -6.10 -1.40 9.09
CA THR A 176 -6.45 -1.09 10.50
C THR A 176 -6.85 -2.32 11.31
N SER A 177 -6.98 -3.50 10.68
CA SER A 177 -7.46 -4.73 11.35
C SER A 177 -6.64 -5.14 12.58
N ALA A 178 -5.32 -4.86 12.61
CA ALA A 178 -4.46 -5.16 13.75
C ALA A 178 -4.22 -3.95 14.68
N LEU A 179 -4.82 -2.78 14.38
CA LEU A 179 -4.75 -1.58 15.23
C LEU A 179 -5.90 -1.50 16.24
N ASP A 180 -7.01 -2.17 15.95
CA ASP A 180 -8.29 -2.08 16.66
C ASP A 180 -8.25 -2.61 18.11
N THR A 181 -7.18 -3.28 18.55
CA THR A 181 -7.13 -3.89 19.91
C THR A 181 -6.32 -3.11 20.95
N GLU A 182 -5.38 -2.23 20.55
CA GLU A 182 -4.59 -1.44 21.51
C GLU A 182 -4.68 0.08 21.31
N SER A 183 -5.15 0.54 20.15
CA SER A 183 -5.09 1.97 19.78
C SER A 183 -6.37 2.76 20.07
N GLU A 184 -7.47 2.11 20.47
CA GLU A 184 -8.75 2.78 20.81
C GLU A 184 -8.81 3.35 22.24
N LYS A 185 -7.67 3.58 22.90
CA LYS A 185 -7.62 4.34 24.16
C LYS A 185 -6.97 5.70 23.95
N VAL A 186 -7.67 6.60 23.26
CA VAL A 186 -7.61 8.06 23.47
C VAL A 186 -9.00 8.65 23.25
#